data_AF-A0A101X1Y0-F1
#
_entry.id   AF-A0A101X1Y0-F1
#
_cell.length_a   1.000
_cell.length_b   1.000
_cell.length_c   1.000
_cell.angle_alpha   90.00
_cell.angle_beta   90.00
_cell.angle_gamma   90.00
#
_symmetry.space_group_name_H-M   'P 1'
#
loop_
_entity.id
_entity.type
_entity.pdbx_description
1 polymer ?
#
loop_
_entity_poly.entity_id
_entity_poly.type
_entity_poly.pdbx_seq_one_letter_code
_entity_poly.pdbx_strand_id
1 'polypeptide(L)'
;AVVEESLGVKPGDILVVKVYSGASGVERTLKVKVVGVMRSFLKGFVGAFRLNLVVVPLDWLQGSIDAGPFVNTVLITVKDKAQVQPLYLALKETYRDAQVYTQQSLLDTVTKVFTALNAVFSVISGAALTAAVITTFAVMSITVRERLREFGLLKAMGISSREILLSVVVEVALIAAVAGVAGVVTGFLGANVVKDVLLRMGINFDVPIAFRPHYAALGMAASLAVALIGAVSPMYKVARLRPLEVMQLWR
;
A
#
# COMPACT_ATOMS: atom_id res chain seq x y z
N ALA A 1 15.05 33.92 -6.67
CA ALA A 1 14.16 32.87 -6.17
C ALA A 1 14.95 31.60 -5.91
N VAL A 2 14.60 30.86 -4.86
CA VAL A 2 15.02 29.47 -4.68
C VAL A 2 13.89 28.60 -5.21
N VAL A 3 14.20 27.69 -6.13
CA VAL A 3 13.19 26.86 -6.81
C VAL A 3 13.39 25.41 -6.50
N GLU A 4 12.30 24.65 -6.58
CA GLU A 4 12.34 23.22 -6.42
C GLU A 4 13.08 22.53 -7.58
N GLU A 5 13.90 21.52 -7.26
CA GLU A 5 14.66 20.73 -8.24
C GLU A 5 13.78 20.07 -9.32
N SER A 6 12.51 19.81 -9.01
CA SER A 6 11.51 19.24 -9.92
C SER A 6 11.22 20.12 -11.15
N LEU A 7 11.58 21.40 -11.11
CA LEU A 7 11.42 22.35 -12.24
C LEU A 7 12.55 22.25 -13.28
N GLY A 8 13.61 21.47 -13.02
CA GLY A 8 14.68 21.21 -13.98
C GLY A 8 15.55 22.42 -14.36
N VAL A 9 15.46 23.50 -13.59
CA VAL A 9 16.20 24.77 -13.80
C VAL A 9 17.51 24.82 -13.03
N LYS A 10 18.47 25.56 -13.56
CA LYS A 10 19.78 25.79 -12.96
C LYS A 10 19.87 27.16 -12.30
N PRO A 11 20.74 27.35 -11.29
CA PRO A 11 21.09 28.67 -10.81
C PRO A 11 21.56 29.57 -11.97
N GLY A 12 20.95 30.75 -12.11
CA GLY A 12 21.19 31.69 -13.20
C GLY A 12 20.04 31.82 -14.19
N ASP A 13 19.15 30.83 -14.29
CA ASP A 13 18.01 30.85 -15.22
C ASP A 13 16.97 31.92 -14.81
N ILE A 14 16.23 32.44 -15.79
CA ILE A 14 15.11 33.36 -15.56
C ILE A 14 13.81 32.58 -15.72
N LEU A 15 13.06 32.49 -14.63
CA LEU A 15 11.73 31.90 -14.61
C LEU A 15 10.66 32.97 -14.76
N VAL A 16 9.61 32.62 -15.49
CA VAL A 16 8.40 33.42 -15.61
C VAL A 16 7.34 32.77 -14.73
N VAL A 17 7.02 33.42 -13.61
CA VAL A 17 6.03 32.93 -12.65
C VAL A 17 4.77 33.78 -12.78
N LYS A 18 3.66 33.11 -13.07
CA LYS A 18 2.33 33.73 -13.08
C LYS A 18 1.77 33.66 -11.67
N VAL A 19 1.52 34.82 -11.08
CA VAL A 19 0.97 34.93 -9.72
C VAL A 19 -0.41 35.57 -9.82
N TYR A 20 -1.39 34.94 -9.17
CA TYR A 20 -2.73 35.48 -9.02
C TYR A 20 -2.79 36.29 -7.74
N SER A 21 -3.02 37.60 -7.84
CA SER A 21 -3.24 38.44 -6.66
C SER A 21 -4.66 38.25 -6.17
N GLY A 22 -4.83 37.69 -4.96
CA GLY A 22 -6.14 37.44 -4.34
C GLY A 22 -6.97 38.71 -4.09
N ALA A 23 -6.33 39.90 -4.08
CA ALA A 23 -6.98 41.18 -3.85
C ALA A 23 -7.55 41.84 -5.12
N SER A 24 -7.04 41.48 -6.31
CA SER A 24 -7.45 42.11 -7.58
C SER A 24 -7.93 41.12 -8.65
N GLY A 25 -7.68 39.82 -8.48
CA GLY A 25 -8.01 38.79 -9.48
C GLY A 25 -7.18 38.90 -10.78
N VAL A 26 -6.25 39.86 -10.87
CA VAL A 26 -5.44 40.11 -12.06
C VAL A 26 -4.22 39.19 -12.05
N GLU A 27 -4.03 38.45 -13.14
CA GLU A 27 -2.84 37.63 -13.38
C GLU A 27 -1.65 38.56 -13.63
N ARG A 28 -0.65 38.53 -12.73
CA ARG A 28 0.60 39.25 -12.93
C ARG A 28 1.72 38.27 -13.25
N THR A 29 2.46 38.60 -14.30
CA THR A 29 3.62 37.82 -14.73
C THR A 29 4.89 38.41 -14.13
N LEU A 30 5.56 37.65 -13.27
CA LEU A 30 6.79 38.06 -12.60
C LEU A 30 7.98 37.30 -13.18
N LYS A 31 9.04 38.04 -13.52
CA LYS A 31 10.32 37.45 -13.93
C LYS A 31 11.21 37.30 -12.70
N VAL A 32 11.61 36.08 -12.38
CA VAL A 32 12.46 35.75 -11.23
C VAL A 32 13.73 35.06 -11.68
N LYS A 33 14.88 35.61 -11.27
CA LYS A 33 16.18 34.95 -11.45
C LYS A 33 16.35 33.85 -10.40
N VAL A 34 16.75 32.66 -10.84
CA VAL A 34 17.04 31.52 -9.97
C VAL A 34 18.40 31.72 -9.30
N VAL A 35 18.42 31.75 -7.97
CA VAL A 35 19.64 31.93 -7.16
C VAL A 35 20.08 30.62 -6.51
N GLY A 36 19.14 29.69 -6.33
CA GLY A 36 19.42 28.37 -5.76
C GLY A 36 18.33 27.37 -6.07
N VAL A 37 18.66 26.10 -5.90
CA VAL A 37 17.74 24.98 -6.08
C VAL A 37 17.60 24.25 -4.75
N MET A 38 16.37 24.00 -4.31
CA MET A 38 16.09 23.22 -3.11
C MET A 38 15.63 21.81 -3.46
N ARG A 39 16.01 20.83 -2.63
CA ARG A 39 15.43 19.48 -2.70
C ARG A 39 13.98 19.54 -2.22
N SER A 40 13.08 18.90 -2.96
CA SER A 40 11.65 18.82 -2.62
C SER A 40 11.45 18.26 -1.21
N PHE A 41 10.87 19.07 -0.33
CA PHE A 41 10.52 18.64 1.04
C PHE A 41 9.29 17.71 1.06
N LEU A 42 8.40 17.84 0.07
CA LEU A 42 7.09 17.15 0.04
C LEU A 42 7.05 15.88 -0.83
N LYS A 43 8.20 15.45 -1.38
CA LYS A 43 8.31 14.38 -2.39
C LYS A 43 7.68 13.04 -1.98
N GLY A 44 7.52 12.76 -0.68
CA GLY A 44 6.89 11.53 -0.17
C GLY A 44 5.47 11.67 0.38
N PHE A 45 5.02 12.89 0.71
CA PHE A 45 3.73 13.12 1.36
C PHE A 45 2.62 13.52 0.37
N VAL A 46 2.98 14.31 -0.65
CA VAL A 46 2.06 14.87 -1.65
C VAL A 46 2.59 14.59 -3.06
N GLY A 47 3.41 13.55 -3.22
CA GLY A 47 4.13 13.33 -4.48
C GLY A 47 3.23 13.05 -5.69
N ALA A 48 1.92 12.83 -5.51
CA ALA A 48 0.95 12.86 -6.60
C ALA A 48 0.77 14.23 -7.27
N PHE A 49 1.13 15.32 -6.60
CA PHE A 49 1.06 16.67 -7.12
C PHE A 49 2.48 17.19 -7.37
N ARG A 50 2.78 17.54 -8.62
CA ARG A 50 3.94 18.39 -8.93
C ARG A 50 3.66 19.77 -8.35
N LEU A 51 4.01 19.96 -7.08
CA LEU A 51 4.00 21.28 -6.49
C LEU A 51 5.22 22.02 -7.03
N ASN A 52 4.99 23.11 -7.76
CA ASN A 52 6.05 23.97 -8.26
C ASN A 52 6.31 25.02 -7.19
N LEU A 53 7.17 24.73 -6.21
CA LEU A 53 7.48 25.67 -5.14
C LEU A 53 8.55 26.68 -5.59
N VAL A 54 8.21 27.96 -5.52
CA VAL A 54 9.11 29.09 -5.76
C VAL A 54 9.19 29.93 -4.50
N VAL A 55 10.37 30.04 -3.91
CA VAL A 55 10.59 30.86 -2.71
C VAL A 55 11.24 32.17 -3.10
N VAL A 56 10.58 33.26 -2.73
CA VAL A 56 11.01 34.65 -2.95
C VAL A 56 10.91 35.43 -1.64
N PRO A 57 11.71 36.51 -1.47
CA PRO A 57 11.56 37.41 -0.32
C PRO A 57 10.15 38.00 -0.25
N LEU A 58 9.59 38.09 0.97
CA LEU A 58 8.22 38.57 1.20
C LEU A 58 8.04 40.01 0.73
N ASP A 59 8.96 40.90 1.11
CA ASP A 59 8.89 42.33 0.79
C ASP A 59 8.87 42.56 -0.73
N TRP A 60 9.69 41.79 -1.45
CA TRP A 60 9.75 41.83 -2.92
C TRP A 60 8.43 41.35 -3.54
N LEU A 61 7.86 40.27 -3.01
CA LEU A 61 6.58 39.75 -3.50
C LEU A 61 5.46 40.76 -3.24
N GLN A 62 5.31 41.25 -2.01
CA GLN A 62 4.27 42.22 -1.62
C GLN A 62 4.32 43.50 -2.49
N GLY A 63 5.53 44.03 -2.74
CA GLY A 63 5.69 45.17 -3.65
C GLY A 63 5.41 44.86 -5.12
N SER A 64 5.69 43.62 -5.57
CA SER A 64 5.47 43.22 -6.97
C SER A 64 3.99 42.93 -7.30
N ILE A 65 3.22 42.42 -6.34
CA ILE A 65 1.79 42.08 -6.53
C ILE A 65 0.82 43.10 -5.92
N ASP A 66 1.34 44.18 -5.34
CA ASP A 66 0.56 45.24 -4.68
C ASP A 66 -0.42 44.67 -3.62
N ALA A 67 0.06 43.70 -2.84
CA ALA A 67 -0.76 42.97 -1.87
C ALA A 67 -0.88 43.67 -0.51
N GLY A 68 -0.27 44.85 -0.35
CA GLY A 68 -0.18 45.53 0.95
C GLY A 68 0.55 44.68 2.02
N PRO A 69 0.38 45.00 3.31
CA PRO A 69 1.03 44.27 4.42
C PRO A 69 0.38 42.90 4.73
N PHE A 70 -0.35 42.30 3.78
CA PHE A 70 -1.06 41.05 3.98
C PHE A 70 -0.11 39.84 4.01
N VAL A 71 -0.36 38.92 4.94
CA VAL A 71 0.38 37.65 5.08
C VAL A 71 -0.63 36.50 5.15
N ASN A 72 -0.46 35.48 4.31
CA ASN A 72 -1.38 34.34 4.27
C ASN A 72 -1.13 33.32 5.38
N THR A 73 0.11 33.13 5.78
CA THR A 73 0.54 32.05 6.66
C THR A 73 1.80 32.46 7.40
N VAL A 74 1.77 32.31 8.72
CA VAL A 74 2.92 32.56 9.59
C VAL A 74 3.40 31.23 10.14
N LEU A 75 4.66 30.88 9.88
CA LEU A 75 5.28 29.68 10.40
C LEU A 75 6.03 30.02 11.69
N ILE A 76 5.60 29.45 12.81
CA ILE A 76 6.22 29.67 14.12
C ILE A 76 6.95 28.40 14.52
N THR A 77 8.25 28.52 14.78
CA THR A 77 9.07 27.39 15.27
C THR A 77 9.31 27.56 16.76
N VAL A 78 8.83 26.60 17.55
CA VAL A 78 9.01 26.58 19.01
C VAL A 78 10.16 25.65 19.36
N LYS A 79 11.11 26.11 20.18
CA LYS A 79 12.27 25.28 20.60
C LYS A 79 11.87 24.14 21.53
N ASP A 80 10.90 24.36 22.41
CA ASP A 80 10.39 23.37 23.34
C ASP A 80 9.01 22.86 22.91
N LYS A 81 8.88 21.53 22.76
CA LYS A 81 7.62 20.87 22.42
C LYS A 81 6.55 21.07 23.49
N ALA A 82 6.91 21.21 24.76
CA ALA A 82 5.95 21.41 25.85
C ALA A 82 5.16 22.72 25.72
N GLN A 83 5.74 23.73 25.06
CA GLN A 83 5.11 25.04 24.87
C GLN A 83 4.19 25.10 23.65
N VAL A 84 4.18 24.08 22.79
CA VAL A 84 3.35 24.08 21.57
C VAL A 84 1.86 24.13 21.90
N GLN A 85 1.41 23.37 22.91
CA GLN A 85 -0.02 23.31 23.25
C GLN A 85 -0.52 24.59 23.95
N PRO A 86 0.18 25.16 24.96
CA PRO A 86 -0.20 26.45 25.52
C PRO A 86 -0.18 27.58 24.49
N LEU A 87 0.83 27.60 23.60
CA LEU A 87 0.92 28.60 22.54
C LEU A 87 -0.22 28.46 21.52
N TYR A 88 -0.57 27.23 21.15
CA TYR A 88 -1.72 26.95 20.28
C TYR A 88 -3.02 27.54 20.85
N LEU A 89 -3.29 27.31 22.14
CA LEU A 89 -4.49 27.83 22.81
C LEU A 89 -4.48 29.36 22.86
N ALA A 90 -3.36 29.97 23.26
CA ALA A 90 -3.22 31.43 23.32
C ALA A 90 -3.40 32.10 21.95
N LEU A 91 -2.82 31.53 20.88
CA LEU A 91 -2.97 32.04 19.52
C LEU A 91 -4.41 31.90 18.99
N LYS A 92 -5.07 30.78 19.29
CA LYS A 92 -6.46 30.55 18.89
C LYS A 92 -7.43 31.49 19.60
N GLU A 93 -7.13 31.83 20.86
CA GLU A 93 -7.93 32.78 21.63
C GLU A 93 -7.72 34.23 21.16
N THR A 94 -6.46 34.60 20.89
CA THR A 94 -6.09 35.95 20.43
C THR A 94 -6.53 36.22 18.99
N TYR A 95 -6.45 35.21 18.11
CA TYR A 95 -6.75 35.32 16.69
C TYR A 95 -7.87 34.35 16.29
N ARG A 96 -9.11 34.67 16.67
CA ARG A 96 -10.30 33.82 16.42
C ARG A 96 -10.58 33.57 14.94
N ASP A 97 -10.21 34.50 14.07
CA ASP A 97 -10.41 34.38 12.62
C ASP A 97 -9.27 33.62 11.92
N ALA A 98 -8.18 33.32 12.63
CA ALA A 98 -7.04 32.60 12.07
C ALA A 98 -7.14 31.09 12.31
N GLN A 99 -6.91 30.32 11.24
CA GLN A 99 -6.77 28.86 11.35
C GLN A 99 -5.37 28.51 11.85
N VAL A 100 -5.27 28.17 13.13
CA VAL A 100 -4.01 27.73 13.74
C VAL A 100 -3.90 26.21 13.61
N TYR A 101 -2.84 25.73 12.96
CA TYR A 101 -2.54 24.31 12.85
C TYR A 101 -1.25 23.99 13.60
N THR A 102 -1.25 22.90 14.38
CA THR A 102 -0.01 22.36 14.93
C THR A 102 0.57 21.31 13.99
N GLN A 103 1.87 21.08 14.08
CA GLN A 103 2.51 19.98 13.36
C GLN A 103 1.90 18.61 13.71
N GLN A 104 1.48 18.42 14.97
CA GLN A 104 0.81 17.20 15.41
C GLN A 104 -0.55 17.02 14.75
N SER A 105 -1.38 18.08 14.67
CA SER A 105 -2.68 18.02 14.01
C SER A 105 -2.58 17.69 12.51
N LEU A 106 -1.52 18.15 11.84
CA LEU A 106 -1.23 17.77 10.47
C LEU A 106 -0.90 16.27 10.39
N LEU A 107 0.04 15.78 11.21
CA LEU A 107 0.41 14.37 11.25
C LEU A 107 -0.77 13.45 11.61
N ASP A 108 -1.65 13.87 12.51
CA ASP A 108 -2.85 13.11 12.89
C ASP A 108 -3.83 13.00 11.74
N THR A 109 -4.07 14.09 11.01
CA THR A 109 -4.94 14.07 9.82
C THR A 109 -4.40 13.11 8.77
N VAL A 110 -3.08 13.13 8.54
CA VAL A 110 -2.42 12.22 7.62
C VAL A 110 -2.56 10.77 8.06
N THR A 111 -2.28 10.50 9.33
CA THR A 111 -2.37 9.15 9.90
C THR A 111 -3.80 8.63 9.83
N LYS A 112 -4.81 9.48 10.06
CA LYS A 112 -6.23 9.13 9.92
C LYS A 112 -6.58 8.72 8.50
N VAL A 113 -6.13 9.49 7.49
CA VAL A 113 -6.37 9.15 6.07
C VAL A 113 -5.73 7.79 5.72
N PHE A 114 -4.46 7.57 6.09
CA PHE A 114 -3.80 6.29 5.84
C PHE A 114 -4.46 5.13 6.60
N THR A 115 -4.93 5.36 7.82
CA THR A 115 -5.65 4.35 8.59
C THR A 115 -6.97 3.97 7.94
N ALA A 116 -7.72 4.97 7.43
CA ALA A 116 -8.96 4.73 6.70
C ALA A 116 -8.72 3.96 5.39
N LEU A 117 -7.70 4.34 4.61
CA LEU A 117 -7.32 3.61 3.39
C LEU A 117 -6.90 2.17 3.71
N ASN A 118 -6.07 1.97 4.74
CA ASN A 118 -5.67 0.64 5.20
C ASN A 118 -6.87 -0.20 5.66
N ALA A 119 -7.87 0.40 6.31
CA ALA A 119 -9.09 -0.31 6.70
C ALA A 119 -9.86 -0.82 5.47
N VAL A 120 -10.03 0.03 4.45
CA VAL A 120 -10.69 -0.37 3.19
C VAL A 120 -9.91 -1.49 2.49
N PHE A 121 -8.59 -1.33 2.34
CA PHE A 121 -7.75 -2.37 1.74
C PHE A 121 -7.76 -3.66 2.55
N SER A 122 -7.77 -3.59 3.88
CA SER A 122 -7.85 -4.77 4.75
C SER A 122 -9.16 -5.54 4.54
N VAL A 123 -10.29 -4.86 4.33
CA VAL A 123 -11.57 -5.51 4.05
C VAL A 123 -11.53 -6.19 2.68
N ILE A 124 -11.04 -5.52 1.65
CA ILE A 124 -10.93 -6.07 0.29
C ILE A 124 -9.98 -7.27 0.28
N SER A 125 -8.79 -7.14 0.89
CA SER A 125 -7.83 -8.23 1.03
C SER A 125 -8.38 -9.38 1.85
N GLY A 126 -9.14 -9.11 2.93
CA GLY A 126 -9.79 -10.14 3.73
C GLY A 126 -10.84 -10.93 2.96
N ALA A 127 -11.66 -10.24 2.15
CA ALA A 127 -12.62 -10.89 1.26
C ALA A 127 -11.94 -11.76 0.19
N ALA A 128 -10.89 -11.23 -0.45
CA ALA A 128 -10.10 -11.96 -1.45
C ALA A 128 -9.40 -13.19 -0.85
N LEU A 129 -8.82 -13.05 0.35
CA LEU A 129 -8.21 -14.16 1.08
C LEU A 129 -9.24 -15.25 1.41
N THR A 130 -10.41 -14.85 1.91
CA THR A 130 -11.49 -15.80 2.24
C THR A 130 -11.97 -16.56 1.00
N ALA A 131 -12.17 -15.86 -0.11
CA ALA A 131 -12.52 -16.48 -1.38
C ALA A 131 -11.44 -17.48 -1.83
N ALA A 132 -10.17 -17.09 -1.78
CA ALA A 132 -9.05 -17.97 -2.13
C ALA A 132 -8.98 -19.22 -1.26
N VAL A 133 -9.24 -19.10 0.06
CA VAL A 133 -9.28 -20.24 0.99
C VAL A 133 -10.40 -21.21 0.61
N ILE A 134 -11.61 -20.70 0.37
CA ILE A 134 -12.77 -21.52 0.00
C ILE A 134 -12.52 -22.22 -1.34
N THR A 135 -12.03 -21.49 -2.34
CA THR A 135 -11.73 -22.04 -3.66
C THR A 135 -10.65 -23.12 -3.59
N THR A 136 -9.55 -22.87 -2.88
CA THR A 136 -8.47 -23.84 -2.72
C THR A 136 -8.96 -25.11 -2.02
N PHE A 137 -9.70 -24.94 -0.92
CA PHE A 137 -10.28 -26.07 -0.18
C PHE A 137 -11.22 -26.90 -1.07
N ALA A 138 -12.11 -26.24 -1.83
CA ALA A 138 -13.07 -26.90 -2.69
C ALA A 138 -12.40 -27.66 -3.82
N VAL A 139 -11.48 -27.01 -4.56
CA VAL A 139 -10.76 -27.62 -5.67
C VAL A 139 -9.98 -28.84 -5.17
N MET A 140 -9.22 -28.70 -4.09
CA MET A 140 -8.43 -29.80 -3.57
C MET A 140 -9.30 -30.95 -3.06
N SER A 141 -10.43 -30.65 -2.43
CA SER A 141 -11.40 -31.66 -2.01
C SER A 141 -11.96 -32.44 -3.20
N ILE A 142 -12.25 -31.76 -4.31
CA ILE A 142 -12.78 -32.38 -5.55
C ILE A 142 -11.71 -33.26 -6.19
N THR A 143 -10.49 -32.73 -6.40
CA THR A 143 -9.38 -33.48 -7.02
C THR A 143 -9.07 -34.78 -6.28
N VAL A 144 -9.07 -34.75 -4.94
CA VAL A 144 -8.86 -35.96 -4.14
C VAL A 144 -10.05 -36.92 -4.26
N ARG A 145 -11.29 -36.42 -4.34
CA ARG A 145 -12.50 -37.24 -4.51
C ARG A 145 -12.52 -38.01 -5.83
N GLU A 146 -12.06 -37.39 -6.91
CA GLU A 146 -11.96 -38.03 -8.24
C GLU A 146 -11.02 -39.23 -8.22
N ARG A 147 -9.94 -39.15 -7.43
CA ARG A 147 -8.90 -40.19 -7.32
C ARG A 147 -9.20 -41.27 -6.26
N LEU A 148 -10.36 -41.20 -5.57
CA LEU A 148 -10.69 -42.17 -4.51
C LEU A 148 -10.77 -43.62 -5.00
N ARG A 149 -11.19 -43.84 -6.26
CA ARG A 149 -11.23 -45.19 -6.86
C ARG A 149 -9.83 -45.79 -6.97
N GLU A 150 -8.85 -44.99 -7.37
CA GLU A 150 -7.45 -45.40 -7.44
C GLU A 150 -6.95 -45.82 -6.05
N PHE A 151 -7.24 -45.02 -5.02
CA PHE A 151 -6.87 -45.33 -3.63
C PHE A 151 -7.57 -46.59 -3.10
N GLY A 152 -8.82 -46.84 -3.49
CA GLY A 152 -9.55 -48.07 -3.15
C GLY A 152 -8.90 -49.32 -3.75
N LEU A 153 -8.42 -49.24 -4.99
CA LEU A 153 -7.69 -50.32 -5.66
C LEU A 153 -6.31 -50.56 -5.02
N LEU A 154 -5.57 -49.50 -4.71
CA LEU A 154 -4.28 -49.59 -4.01
C LEU A 154 -4.42 -50.28 -2.64
N LYS A 155 -5.48 -49.96 -1.91
CA LYS A 155 -5.80 -50.60 -0.62
C LYS A 155 -6.18 -52.08 -0.77
N ALA A 156 -6.86 -52.45 -1.86
CA ALA A 156 -7.17 -53.85 -2.16
C ALA A 156 -5.92 -54.68 -2.52
N MET A 157 -4.87 -54.04 -3.03
CA MET A 157 -3.55 -54.66 -3.27
C MET A 157 -2.68 -54.73 -2.00
N GLY A 158 -3.18 -54.28 -0.84
CA GLY A 158 -2.49 -54.39 0.44
C GLY A 158 -1.71 -53.15 0.88
N ILE A 159 -1.76 -52.04 0.13
CA ILE A 159 -1.09 -50.78 0.53
C ILE A 159 -1.81 -50.20 1.75
N SER A 160 -1.04 -49.74 2.74
CA SER A 160 -1.59 -49.20 3.97
C SER A 160 -2.24 -47.83 3.73
N SER A 161 -3.31 -47.53 4.48
CA SER A 161 -3.96 -46.19 4.42
C SER A 161 -2.99 -45.05 4.77
N ARG A 162 -1.93 -45.33 5.54
CA ARG A 162 -0.91 -44.36 5.95
C ARG A 162 0.01 -44.00 4.78
N GLU A 163 0.43 -44.98 3.98
CA GLU A 163 1.26 -44.75 2.78
C GLU A 163 0.50 -43.92 1.74
N ILE A 164 -0.78 -44.23 1.52
CA ILE A 164 -1.64 -43.46 0.61
C ILE A 164 -1.79 -42.02 1.11
N LEU A 165 -2.04 -41.82 2.42
CA LEU A 165 -2.15 -40.48 3.00
C LEU A 165 -0.85 -39.68 2.87
N LEU A 166 0.30 -40.30 3.14
CA LEU A 166 1.62 -39.67 2.98
C LEU A 166 1.88 -39.27 1.52
N SER A 167 1.52 -40.12 0.56
CA SER A 167 1.65 -39.81 -0.87
C SER A 167 0.84 -38.56 -1.24
N VAL A 168 -0.41 -38.47 -0.78
CA VAL A 168 -1.26 -37.30 -1.04
C VAL A 168 -0.71 -36.05 -0.36
N VAL A 169 -0.24 -36.16 0.88
CA VAL A 169 0.37 -35.02 1.59
C VAL A 169 1.59 -34.49 0.85
N VAL A 170 2.46 -35.38 0.34
CA VAL A 170 3.65 -34.98 -0.43
C VAL A 170 3.25 -34.33 -1.76
N GLU A 171 2.30 -34.92 -2.50
CA GLU A 171 1.78 -34.37 -3.76
C GLU A 171 1.24 -32.94 -3.56
N VAL A 172 0.40 -32.78 -2.53
CA VAL A 172 -0.22 -31.50 -2.18
C VAL A 172 0.83 -30.49 -1.71
N ALA A 173 1.79 -30.93 -0.90
CA ALA A 173 2.85 -30.05 -0.41
C ALA A 173 3.73 -29.52 -1.56
N LEU A 174 4.03 -30.36 -2.56
CA LEU A 174 4.78 -29.94 -3.75
C LEU A 174 3.98 -28.92 -4.58
N ILE A 175 2.69 -29.19 -4.82
CA ILE A 175 1.81 -28.27 -5.56
C ILE A 175 1.71 -26.93 -4.81
N ALA A 176 1.48 -26.97 -3.49
CA ALA A 176 1.37 -25.77 -2.66
C ALA A 176 2.68 -24.99 -2.56
N ALA A 177 3.84 -25.67 -2.53
CA ALA A 177 5.15 -25.00 -2.53
C ALA A 177 5.37 -24.24 -3.84
N VAL A 178 5.12 -24.88 -4.98
CA VAL A 178 5.27 -24.24 -6.31
C VAL A 178 4.29 -23.08 -6.46
N ALA A 179 3.01 -23.29 -6.12
CA ALA A 179 1.99 -22.24 -6.16
C ALA A 179 2.30 -21.08 -5.21
N GLY A 180 2.82 -21.37 -4.01
CA GLY A 180 3.24 -20.36 -3.04
C GLY A 180 4.40 -19.50 -3.55
N VAL A 181 5.43 -20.12 -4.13
CA VAL A 181 6.55 -19.37 -4.73
C VAL A 181 6.05 -18.51 -5.88
N ALA A 182 5.24 -19.09 -6.78
CA ALA A 182 4.65 -18.35 -7.90
C ALA A 182 3.78 -17.18 -7.42
N GLY A 183 2.99 -17.36 -6.37
CA GLY A 183 2.17 -16.31 -5.75
C GLY A 183 3.01 -15.17 -5.17
N VAL A 184 4.10 -15.48 -4.45
CA VAL A 184 5.00 -14.45 -3.90
C VAL A 184 5.69 -13.68 -5.02
N VAL A 185 6.19 -14.37 -6.05
CA VAL A 185 6.87 -13.75 -7.19
C VAL A 185 5.91 -12.85 -7.97
N THR A 186 4.73 -13.36 -8.33
CA THR A 186 3.72 -12.59 -9.07
C THR A 186 3.17 -11.42 -8.25
N GLY A 187 2.98 -11.59 -6.94
CA GLY A 187 2.59 -10.50 -6.05
C GLY A 187 3.64 -9.40 -5.97
N PHE A 188 4.92 -9.76 -5.82
CA PHE A 188 6.01 -8.79 -5.79
C PHE A 188 6.19 -8.06 -7.13
N LEU A 189 6.18 -8.79 -8.25
CA LEU A 189 6.27 -8.18 -9.58
C LEU A 189 5.05 -7.31 -9.88
N GLY A 190 3.85 -7.78 -9.53
CA GLY A 190 2.61 -7.02 -9.68
C GLY A 190 2.64 -5.70 -8.92
N ALA A 191 3.16 -5.69 -7.69
CA ALA A 191 3.34 -4.45 -6.91
C ALA A 191 4.27 -3.45 -7.62
N ASN A 192 5.36 -3.94 -8.23
CA ASN A 192 6.28 -3.08 -8.98
C ASN A 192 5.65 -2.54 -10.27
N VAL A 193 4.87 -3.36 -10.98
CA VAL A 193 4.13 -2.91 -12.18
C VAL A 193 3.11 -1.85 -11.81
N VAL A 194 2.34 -2.04 -10.74
CA VAL A 194 1.38 -1.04 -10.25
C VAL A 194 2.09 0.26 -9.89
N LYS A 195 3.25 0.19 -9.22
CA LYS A 195 4.08 1.37 -8.95
C LYS A 195 4.50 2.08 -10.23
N ASP A 196 5.01 1.36 -11.23
CA ASP A 196 5.44 1.97 -12.50
C ASP A 196 4.27 2.64 -13.24
N VAL A 197 3.09 1.99 -13.28
CA VAL A 197 1.88 2.57 -13.87
C VAL A 197 1.47 3.85 -13.15
N LEU A 198 1.48 3.87 -11.81
CA LEU A 198 1.18 5.06 -11.02
C LEU A 198 2.17 6.20 -11.30
N LEU A 199 3.47 5.89 -11.40
CA LEU A 199 4.50 6.87 -11.75
C LEU A 199 4.25 7.50 -13.14
N ARG A 200 3.88 6.68 -14.13
CA ARG A 200 3.53 7.15 -15.49
C ARG A 200 2.28 8.03 -15.51
N MET A 201 1.33 7.79 -14.60
CA MET A 201 0.14 8.63 -14.43
C MET A 201 0.45 9.96 -13.71
N GLY A 202 1.72 10.24 -13.40
CA GLY A 202 2.15 11.45 -12.70
C GLY A 202 1.99 11.36 -11.17
N ILE A 203 1.62 10.19 -10.66
CA ILE A 203 1.41 9.96 -9.24
C ILE A 203 2.73 9.48 -8.61
N ASN A 204 3.54 10.41 -8.11
CA ASN A 204 4.86 10.11 -7.53
C ASN A 204 4.74 9.65 -6.07
N PHE A 205 4.39 8.38 -5.83
CA PHE A 205 4.47 7.79 -4.48
C PHE A 205 5.87 7.21 -4.25
N ASP A 206 6.68 7.92 -3.46
CA ASP A 206 7.99 7.42 -3.01
C ASP A 206 7.82 6.47 -1.80
N VAL A 207 6.99 5.43 -1.98
CA VAL A 207 6.87 4.35 -1.02
C VAL A 207 7.77 3.20 -1.51
N PRO A 208 8.82 2.83 -0.75
CA PRO A 208 9.65 1.70 -1.12
C PRO A 208 8.85 0.40 -0.99
N ILE A 209 8.81 -0.39 -2.07
CA ILE A 209 8.25 -1.75 -2.02
C ILE A 209 9.30 -2.62 -1.31
N ALA A 210 9.20 -2.67 0.02
CA ALA A 210 10.10 -3.47 0.83
C ALA A 210 9.67 -4.94 0.80
N PHE A 211 10.51 -5.80 0.22
CA PHE A 211 10.31 -7.24 0.36
C PHE A 211 10.57 -7.65 1.80
N ARG A 212 9.53 -8.15 2.47
CA ARG A 212 9.56 -8.59 3.87
C ARG A 212 9.38 -10.11 3.90
N PRO A 213 10.46 -10.88 4.12
CA PRO A 213 10.43 -12.35 4.01
C PRO A 213 9.41 -13.02 4.94
N HIS A 214 9.15 -12.43 6.12
CA HIS A 214 8.20 -12.99 7.08
C HIS A 214 6.75 -13.02 6.54
N TYR A 215 6.31 -12.01 5.78
CA TYR A 215 4.98 -12.01 5.18
C TYR A 215 4.87 -13.03 4.04
N ALA A 216 5.93 -13.19 3.25
CA ALA A 216 5.99 -14.24 2.23
C ALA A 216 5.91 -15.64 2.86
N ALA A 217 6.68 -15.88 3.93
CA ALA A 217 6.66 -17.13 4.67
C ALA A 217 5.28 -17.43 5.28
N LEU A 218 4.62 -16.43 5.88
CA LEU A 218 3.26 -16.57 6.41
C LEU A 218 2.25 -16.91 5.31
N GLY A 219 2.33 -16.25 4.16
CA GLY A 219 1.46 -16.52 3.01
C GLY A 219 1.62 -17.95 2.48
N MET A 220 2.86 -18.41 2.32
CA MET A 220 3.16 -19.78 1.87
C MET A 220 2.73 -20.83 2.90
N ALA A 221 2.92 -20.56 4.19
CA ALA A 221 2.46 -21.45 5.25
C ALA A 221 0.93 -21.55 5.28
N ALA A 222 0.23 -20.43 5.11
CA ALA A 222 -1.22 -20.40 5.05
C ALA A 222 -1.77 -21.16 3.83
N SER A 223 -1.18 -20.96 2.64
CA SER A 223 -1.60 -21.69 1.43
C SER A 223 -1.38 -23.19 1.55
N LEU A 224 -0.24 -23.60 2.11
CA LEU A 224 0.06 -25.00 2.38
C LEU A 224 -0.95 -25.62 3.37
N ALA A 225 -1.24 -24.92 4.46
CA ALA A 225 -2.19 -25.39 5.46
C ALA A 225 -3.59 -25.61 4.85
N VAL A 226 -4.10 -24.64 4.08
CA VAL A 226 -5.42 -24.73 3.44
C VAL A 226 -5.47 -25.86 2.42
N ALA A 227 -4.45 -25.99 1.57
CA ALA A 227 -4.37 -27.06 0.58
C ALA A 227 -4.35 -28.44 1.25
N LEU A 228 -3.55 -28.62 2.31
CA LEU A 228 -3.50 -29.87 3.07
C LEU A 228 -4.84 -30.19 3.74
N ILE A 229 -5.50 -29.21 4.36
CA ILE A 229 -6.81 -29.39 4.98
C ILE A 229 -7.84 -29.82 3.92
N GLY A 230 -7.84 -29.19 2.74
CA GLY A 230 -8.70 -29.55 1.62
C GLY A 230 -8.45 -30.96 1.09
N ALA A 231 -7.19 -31.39 1.00
CA ALA A 231 -6.85 -32.72 0.51
C ALA A 231 -7.14 -33.84 1.52
N VAL A 232 -6.81 -33.61 2.79
CA VAL A 232 -6.87 -34.63 3.84
C VAL A 232 -8.31 -34.85 4.33
N SER A 233 -9.15 -33.80 4.32
CA SER A 233 -10.56 -33.87 4.76
C SER A 233 -11.38 -35.00 4.11
N PRO A 234 -11.47 -35.13 2.76
CA PRO A 234 -12.17 -36.24 2.13
C PRO A 234 -11.46 -37.58 2.34
N MET A 235 -10.13 -37.59 2.32
CA MET A 235 -9.30 -38.80 2.48
C MET A 235 -9.48 -39.46 3.85
N TYR A 236 -9.65 -38.68 4.91
CA TYR A 236 -9.77 -39.21 6.27
C TYR A 236 -11.02 -40.11 6.43
N LYS A 237 -12.12 -39.77 5.73
CA LYS A 237 -13.34 -40.58 5.70
C LYS A 237 -13.12 -41.88 4.93
N VAL A 238 -12.41 -41.83 3.80
CA VAL A 238 -12.16 -42.98 2.93
C VAL A 238 -11.11 -43.94 3.48
N ALA A 239 -10.08 -43.41 4.15
CA ALA A 239 -9.03 -44.20 4.79
C ALA A 239 -9.58 -45.22 5.80
N ARG A 240 -10.75 -44.96 6.40
CA ARG A 240 -11.44 -45.82 7.38
C ARG A 240 -12.45 -46.80 6.77
N LEU A 241 -12.85 -46.62 5.51
CA LEU A 241 -13.83 -47.48 4.85
C LEU A 241 -13.18 -48.75 4.27
N ARG A 242 -13.94 -49.84 4.22
CA ARG A 242 -13.50 -51.10 3.57
C ARG A 242 -13.45 -50.90 2.05
N PRO A 243 -12.56 -51.59 1.31
CA PRO A 243 -12.41 -51.39 -0.14
C PRO A 243 -13.72 -51.47 -0.94
N LEU A 244 -14.62 -52.38 -0.55
CA LEU A 244 -15.96 -52.54 -1.12
C LEU A 244 -16.88 -51.33 -0.87
N GLU A 245 -16.79 -50.70 0.31
CA GLU A 245 -17.59 -49.52 0.68
C GLU A 245 -17.14 -48.27 -0.10
N VAL A 246 -15.84 -48.15 -0.38
CA VAL A 246 -15.28 -47.06 -1.20
C VAL A 246 -15.81 -47.12 -2.63
N MET A 247 -15.98 -48.32 -3.19
CA MET A 247 -16.55 -48.52 -4.53
C MET A 247 -18.06 -48.22 -4.59
N GLN A 248 -18.79 -48.40 -3.48
CA GLN A 248 -20.23 -48.12 -3.40
C GLN A 248 -20.54 -46.64 -3.17
N LEU A 249 -19.64 -45.89 -2.52
CA LEU A 249 -19.80 -44.45 -2.21
C LEU A 249 -19.74 -43.52 -3.44
N TRP A 250 -19.44 -44.07 -4.62
CA TRP A 250 -19.30 -43.33 -5.87
C TRP A 250 -20.46 -43.60 -6.85
N ARG A 251 -21.50 -44.33 -6.45
CA ARG A 251 -22.75 -44.41 -7.23
C ARG A 251 -23.60 -43.16 -7.05
#